data_AF-A0A8S3JYE5-F1
#
_entry.id   AF-A0A8S3JYE5-F1
#
_cell.length_a   1.000
_cell.length_b   1.000
_cell.length_c   1.000
_cell.angle_alpha   90.00
_cell.angle_beta   90.00
_cell.angle_gamma   90.00
#
_symmetry.space_group_name_H-M   'P 1'
#
loop_
_entity.id
_entity.type
_entity.pdbx_description
1 polymer ?
#
loop_
_entity_poly.entity_id
_entity_poly.type
_entity_poly.pdbx_seq_one_letter_code
_entity_poly.pdbx_strand_id
1 'polypeptide(L)'
;MVAPGEQNINELPSSYMYTMLFKEIALEIDEDDGNSVNNLIAFCRNKGAPESELRQFQHGYQQKSPIWCYSQEIFLYGMLNCALRSLDMETMAKMGFFIRKLHQQLRQLHEKQARSFMKQFIVYRGQGLPQDDFENLVDTKGG
;
A
#
# COMPACT_ATOMS: atom_id res chain seq x y z
N MET A 1 -24.44 -2.69 27.67
CA MET A 1 -23.04 -3.04 27.34
C MET A 1 -22.99 -3.34 25.86
N VAL A 2 -22.44 -2.44 25.05
CA VAL A 2 -22.30 -2.60 23.59
C VAL A 2 -20.87 -3.04 23.33
N ALA A 3 -20.70 -4.08 22.50
CA ALA A 3 -19.39 -4.60 22.12
C ALA A 3 -18.61 -3.55 21.29
N PRO A 4 -17.29 -3.39 21.49
CA PRO A 4 -16.50 -2.48 20.69
C PRO A 4 -16.19 -3.13 19.33
N GLY A 5 -16.71 -2.59 18.23
CA GLY A 5 -16.28 -3.04 16.90
C GLY A 5 -17.20 -2.81 15.71
N GLU A 6 -18.45 -2.38 15.88
CA GLU A 6 -19.31 -2.06 14.74
C GLU A 6 -19.33 -0.53 14.52
N GLN A 7 -18.33 -0.03 13.80
CA GLN A 7 -18.40 1.34 13.27
C GLN A 7 -19.56 1.42 12.27
N ASN A 8 -20.44 2.40 12.46
CA ASN A 8 -21.56 2.64 11.56
C ASN A 8 -21.02 3.08 10.20
N ILE A 9 -21.12 2.19 9.21
CA ILE A 9 -20.66 2.39 7.83
C ILE A 9 -21.20 3.69 7.21
N ASN A 10 -22.35 4.19 7.68
CA ASN A 10 -22.97 5.43 7.21
C ASN A 10 -22.26 6.70 7.69
N GLU A 11 -21.35 6.60 8.65
CA GLU A 11 -20.56 7.74 9.18
C GLU A 11 -19.16 7.81 8.54
N LEU A 12 -18.80 6.82 7.70
CA LEU A 12 -17.49 6.78 7.06
C LEU A 12 -17.42 7.77 5.88
N PRO A 13 -16.28 8.44 5.67
CA PRO A 13 -16.07 9.28 4.51
C PRO A 13 -16.27 8.51 3.21
N SER A 14 -16.79 9.15 2.16
CA SER A 14 -17.01 8.49 0.86
C SER A 14 -15.73 7.88 0.25
N SER A 15 -14.55 8.41 0.61
CA SER A 15 -13.24 7.83 0.27
C SER A 15 -13.07 6.39 0.73
N TYR A 16 -13.72 5.99 1.82
CA TYR A 16 -13.73 4.60 2.30
C TYR A 16 -14.36 3.66 1.26
N MET A 17 -15.54 4.02 0.74
CA MET A 17 -16.24 3.23 -0.28
C MET A 17 -15.40 3.11 -1.56
N TYR A 18 -14.78 4.21 -2.00
CA TYR A 18 -13.89 4.19 -3.17
C TYR A 18 -12.65 3.31 -2.94
N THR A 19 -12.06 3.35 -1.74
CA THR A 19 -10.89 2.55 -1.40
C THR A 19 -11.24 1.06 -1.31
N MET A 20 -12.41 0.72 -0.75
CA MET A 20 -12.91 -0.65 -0.70
C MET A 20 -13.17 -1.20 -2.10
N LEU A 21 -13.88 -0.45 -2.94
CA LEU A 21 -14.15 -0.84 -4.32
C LEU A 21 -12.85 -1.01 -5.11
N PHE A 22 -11.90 -0.08 -4.98
CA PHE A 22 -10.59 -0.20 -5.62
C PHE A 22 -9.86 -1.46 -5.17
N LYS A 23 -9.86 -1.77 -3.86
CA LYS A 23 -9.23 -2.97 -3.33
C LYS A 23 -9.85 -4.23 -3.94
N GLU A 24 -11.17 -4.32 -4.03
CA GLU A 24 -11.85 -5.47 -4.65
C GLU A 24 -11.43 -5.60 -6.13
N ILE A 25 -11.55 -4.52 -6.89
CA ILE A 25 -11.15 -4.47 -8.30
C ILE A 25 -9.69 -4.88 -8.49
N ALA A 26 -8.77 -4.29 -7.73
CA ALA A 26 -7.34 -4.56 -7.85
C ALA A 26 -6.97 -6.01 -7.50
N LEU A 27 -7.77 -6.68 -6.66
CA LEU A 27 -7.54 -8.07 -6.28
C LEU A 27 -8.20 -9.07 -7.23
N GLU A 28 -9.29 -8.69 -7.89
CA GLU A 28 -10.05 -9.55 -8.81
C GLU A 28 -9.57 -9.47 -10.26
N ILE A 29 -9.08 -8.30 -10.70
CA ILE A 29 -8.58 -8.13 -12.08
C ILE A 29 -7.37 -9.05 -12.30
N ASP A 30 -7.50 -9.94 -13.29
CA ASP A 30 -6.42 -10.83 -13.72
C ASP A 30 -5.70 -10.29 -14.96
N GLU A 31 -4.93 -9.22 -14.74
CA GLU A 31 -4.12 -8.56 -15.77
C GLU A 31 -2.62 -8.68 -15.46
N ASP A 32 -2.13 -9.89 -15.13
CA ASP A 32 -0.68 -10.12 -15.18
C ASP A 32 -0.30 -10.60 -16.59
N ASP A 33 -0.43 -9.69 -17.56
CA ASP A 33 0.22 -9.90 -18.85
C ASP A 33 1.74 -9.76 -18.66
N GLY A 34 2.54 -10.46 -19.46
CA GLY A 34 4.01 -10.40 -19.37
C GLY A 34 4.62 -9.00 -19.57
N ASN A 35 3.81 -7.99 -19.93
CA ASN A 35 4.20 -6.61 -20.17
C ASN A 35 3.90 -5.65 -19.01
N SER A 36 3.14 -6.06 -18.00
CA SER A 36 2.70 -5.20 -16.89
C SER A 36 3.85 -4.46 -16.20
N VAL A 37 4.99 -5.14 -16.03
CA VAL A 37 6.21 -4.55 -15.46
C VAL A 37 6.81 -3.48 -16.37
N ASN A 38 6.89 -3.74 -17.67
CA ASN A 38 7.43 -2.80 -18.64
C ASN A 38 6.52 -1.57 -18.76
N ASN A 39 5.21 -1.78 -18.72
CA ASN A 39 4.21 -0.72 -18.71
C ASN A 39 4.35 0.17 -17.46
N LEU A 40 4.56 -0.43 -16.29
CA LEU A 40 4.82 0.31 -15.05
C LEU A 40 6.13 1.10 -15.13
N ILE A 41 7.22 0.50 -15.63
CA ILE A 41 8.50 1.21 -15.81
C ILE A 41 8.33 2.41 -16.74
N ALA A 42 7.63 2.25 -17.86
CA ALA A 42 7.37 3.34 -18.80
C ALA A 42 6.53 4.45 -18.15
N PHE A 43 5.50 4.08 -17.38
CA PHE A 43 4.68 5.02 -16.63
C PHE A 43 5.49 5.81 -15.59
N CYS A 44 6.29 5.11 -14.77
CA CYS A 44 7.12 5.74 -13.75
C CYS A 44 8.21 6.64 -14.36
N ARG A 45 8.79 6.24 -15.51
CA ARG A 45 9.70 7.10 -16.27
C ARG A 45 9.02 8.41 -16.68
N ASN A 46 7.80 8.35 -17.20
CA ASN A 46 7.05 9.54 -17.59
C ASN A 46 6.67 10.43 -16.40
N LYS A 47 6.49 9.85 -15.21
CA LYS A 47 6.26 10.58 -13.94
C LYS A 47 7.56 11.09 -13.30
N GLY A 48 8.72 10.91 -13.94
CA GLY A 48 10.01 11.46 -13.51
C GLY A 48 10.82 10.57 -12.56
N ALA A 49 10.53 9.27 -12.47
CA ALA A 49 11.33 8.35 -11.67
C ALA A 49 12.78 8.27 -12.20
N PRO A 50 13.81 8.25 -11.33
CA PRO A 50 15.19 8.16 -11.76
C PRO A 50 15.49 6.87 -12.53
N GLU A 51 16.19 6.97 -13.67
CA GLU A 51 16.49 5.81 -14.52
C GLU A 51 17.34 4.74 -13.80
N SER A 52 18.20 5.16 -12.85
CA SER A 52 18.95 4.24 -11.98
C SER A 52 18.02 3.38 -11.13
N GLU A 53 16.98 3.96 -10.54
CA GLU A 53 16.03 3.25 -9.69
C GLU A 53 15.06 2.39 -10.52
N LEU A 54 14.69 2.82 -11.73
CA LEU A 54 13.91 2.02 -12.67
C LEU A 54 14.66 0.74 -13.07
N ARG A 55 15.97 0.82 -13.34
CA ARG A 55 16.81 -0.35 -13.61
C ARG A 55 16.92 -1.27 -12.40
N GLN A 56 17.10 -0.70 -11.21
CA GLN A 56 17.14 -1.47 -9.96
C GLN A 56 15.81 -2.21 -9.71
N PHE A 57 14.67 -1.55 -9.94
CA PHE A 57 13.36 -2.17 -9.85
C PHE A 57 13.21 -3.29 -10.87
N GLN A 58 13.55 -3.07 -12.15
CA GLN A 58 13.42 -4.08 -13.19
C GLN A 58 14.23 -5.35 -12.87
N HIS A 59 15.48 -5.18 -12.44
CA HIS A 59 16.35 -6.29 -12.05
C HIS A 59 15.84 -7.00 -10.78
N GLY A 60 15.44 -6.22 -9.78
CA GLY A 60 14.89 -6.72 -8.53
C GLY A 60 13.60 -7.51 -8.73
N TYR A 61 12.71 -7.03 -9.59
CA TYR A 61 11.42 -7.66 -9.84
C TYR A 61 11.55 -9.03 -10.51
N GLN A 62 12.56 -9.24 -11.36
CA GLN A 62 12.83 -10.54 -11.99
C GLN A 62 13.41 -11.58 -11.04
N GLN A 63 14.14 -11.15 -10.00
CA GLN A 63 14.95 -12.02 -9.16
C GLN A 63 14.46 -12.14 -7.70
N LYS A 64 13.63 -11.20 -7.27
CA LYS A 64 13.21 -11.04 -5.88
C LYS A 64 11.69 -10.99 -5.79
N SER A 65 11.20 -10.93 -4.56
CA SER A 65 9.76 -10.92 -4.30
C SER A 65 9.17 -9.50 -4.31
N PRO A 66 7.86 -9.35 -4.56
CA PRO A 66 7.17 -8.06 -4.51
C PRO A 66 7.44 -7.24 -3.23
N ILE A 67 7.48 -7.89 -2.06
CA ILE A 67 7.76 -7.23 -0.78
C ILE A 67 9.18 -6.66 -0.73
N TRP A 68 10.15 -7.35 -1.33
CA TRP A 68 11.52 -6.87 -1.40
C TRP A 68 11.59 -5.59 -2.23
N CYS A 69 10.87 -5.56 -3.36
CA CYS A 69 10.79 -4.38 -4.22
C CYS A 69 10.11 -3.20 -3.51
N TYR A 70 9.03 -3.49 -2.76
CA TYR A 70 8.30 -2.47 -1.99
C TYR A 70 9.10 -1.95 -0.79
N SER A 71 9.93 -2.79 -0.18
CA SER A 71 10.76 -2.39 0.97
C SER A 71 12.06 -1.69 0.57
N GLN A 72 12.39 -1.62 -0.73
CA GLN A 72 13.54 -0.83 -1.18
C GLN A 72 13.21 0.66 -1.08
N GLU A 73 14.18 1.46 -0.63
CA GLU A 73 14.11 2.92 -0.61
C GLU A 73 14.33 3.51 -2.02
N ILE A 74 13.47 3.11 -2.97
CA ILE A 74 13.42 3.62 -4.35
C ILE A 74 12.04 4.23 -4.64
N PHE A 75 11.84 4.72 -5.87
CA PHE A 75 10.62 5.39 -6.32
C PHE A 75 9.33 4.64 -5.97
N LEU A 76 9.36 3.31 -6.01
CA LEU A 76 8.17 2.46 -5.91
C LEU A 76 7.43 2.65 -4.58
N TYR A 77 8.18 2.67 -3.47
CA TYR A 77 7.60 2.85 -2.14
C TYR A 77 6.95 4.23 -1.99
N GLY A 78 7.66 5.28 -2.39
CA GLY A 78 7.19 6.66 -2.29
C GLY A 78 5.97 6.91 -3.18
N MET A 79 6.07 6.51 -4.46
CA MET A 79 5.03 6.70 -5.46
C MET A 79 3.74 5.95 -5.09
N LEU A 80 3.85 4.67 -4.71
CA LEU A 80 2.68 3.87 -4.34
C LEU A 80 1.97 4.46 -3.10
N ASN A 81 2.73 4.78 -2.06
CA ASN A 81 2.14 5.32 -0.84
C ASN A 81 1.57 6.73 -1.02
N CYS A 82 2.16 7.54 -1.89
CA CYS A 82 1.60 8.84 -2.25
C CYS A 82 0.27 8.66 -2.99
N ALA A 83 0.22 7.76 -3.98
CA ALA A 83 -0.98 7.49 -4.75
C ALA A 83 -2.14 6.97 -3.88
N LEU A 84 -1.86 6.03 -2.97
CA LEU A 84 -2.86 5.50 -2.04
C LEU A 84 -3.39 6.57 -1.07
N ARG A 85 -2.54 7.50 -0.60
CA ARG A 85 -2.97 8.59 0.31
C ARG A 85 -3.79 9.67 -0.39
N SER A 86 -3.43 9.98 -1.64
CA SER A 86 -4.09 11.01 -2.44
C SER A 86 -5.25 10.49 -3.27
N LEU A 87 -5.48 9.17 -3.29
CA LEU A 87 -6.43 8.49 -4.17
C LEU A 87 -6.18 8.82 -5.65
N ASP A 88 -4.91 8.86 -6.07
CA ASP A 88 -4.53 9.00 -7.47
C ASP A 88 -4.90 7.72 -8.23
N MET A 89 -6.11 7.69 -8.78
CA MET A 89 -6.68 6.55 -9.48
C MET A 89 -5.87 6.12 -10.70
N GLU A 90 -5.21 7.05 -11.40
CA GLU A 90 -4.37 6.72 -12.56
C GLU A 90 -3.16 5.90 -12.09
N THR A 91 -2.42 6.42 -11.11
CA THR A 91 -1.26 5.73 -10.56
C THR A 91 -1.65 4.41 -9.89
N MET A 92 -2.74 4.41 -9.11
CA MET A 92 -3.26 3.21 -8.46
C MET A 92 -3.63 2.12 -9.47
N ALA A 93 -4.31 2.47 -10.57
CA ALA A 93 -4.66 1.52 -11.62
C ALA A 93 -3.41 0.98 -12.34
N LYS A 94 -2.44 1.84 -12.68
CA LYS A 94 -1.17 1.41 -13.31
C LYS A 94 -0.32 0.52 -12.41
N MET A 95 -0.47 0.65 -11.09
CA MET A 95 0.21 -0.17 -10.09
C MET A 95 -0.64 -1.37 -9.61
N GLY A 96 -1.85 -1.56 -10.14
CA GLY A 96 -2.82 -2.56 -9.68
C GLY A 96 -2.25 -3.98 -9.63
N PHE A 97 -1.58 -4.44 -10.69
CA PHE A 97 -0.94 -5.77 -10.72
C PHE A 97 0.11 -5.92 -9.59
N PHE A 98 0.89 -4.87 -9.32
CA PHE A 98 1.91 -4.88 -8.28
C PHE A 98 1.29 -4.91 -6.88
N ILE A 99 0.24 -4.09 -6.66
CA ILE A 99 -0.54 -4.08 -5.42
C ILE A 99 -1.11 -5.47 -5.13
N ARG A 100 -1.67 -6.13 -6.15
CA ARG A 100 -2.20 -7.50 -6.04
C ARG A 100 -1.12 -8.49 -5.62
N LYS A 101 0.03 -8.50 -6.29
CA LYS A 101 1.16 -9.40 -5.94
C LYS A 101 1.70 -9.12 -4.55
N LEU A 102 1.84 -7.85 -4.18
CA LEU A 102 2.27 -7.43 -2.84
C LEU A 102 1.27 -7.91 -1.78
N HIS A 103 -0.03 -7.73 -2.02
CA HIS A 103 -1.09 -8.19 -1.12
C HIS A 103 -1.07 -9.71 -0.94
N GLN A 104 -0.99 -10.47 -2.04
CA GLN A 104 -0.90 -11.93 -1.99
C GLN A 104 0.33 -12.39 -1.19
N GLN A 105 1.49 -11.77 -1.39
CA GLN A 105 2.69 -12.10 -0.63
C GLN A 105 2.55 -11.77 0.86
N LEU A 106 2.00 -10.59 1.19
CA LEU A 106 1.75 -10.20 2.58
C LEU A 106 0.79 -11.17 3.27
N ARG A 107 -0.27 -11.61 2.58
CA ARG A 107 -1.21 -12.61 3.08
C ARG A 107 -0.52 -13.94 3.39
N GLN A 108 0.30 -14.44 2.46
CA GLN A 108 1.07 -15.68 2.67
C GLN A 108 2.04 -15.57 3.85
N LEU A 109 2.72 -14.44 4.00
CA LEU A 109 3.63 -14.19 5.12
C LEU A 109 2.87 -14.10 6.45
N HIS A 110 1.73 -13.41 6.45
CA HIS A 110 0.87 -13.31 7.62
C HIS A 110 0.32 -14.68 8.05
N GLU A 111 -0.16 -15.50 7.12
CA GLU A 111 -0.63 -16.86 7.41
C GLU A 111 0.49 -17.77 7.95
N LYS A 112 1.74 -17.58 7.51
CA LYS A 112 2.90 -18.28 8.07
C LYS A 112 3.20 -17.78 9.49
N GLN A 113 3.23 -16.47 9.69
CA GLN A 113 3.49 -15.86 10.99
C GLN A 113 2.43 -16.23 12.01
N ALA A 114 1.14 -16.18 11.66
CA ALA A 114 0.02 -16.53 12.54
C ALA A 114 0.07 -18.00 13.01
N ARG A 115 0.53 -18.92 12.14
CA ARG A 115 0.74 -20.32 12.50
C ARG A 115 1.91 -20.53 13.45
N SER A 116 2.98 -19.74 13.29
CA SER A 116 4.21 -19.86 14.10
C SER A 116 4.20 -19.02 15.37
N PHE A 117 3.36 -17.99 15.45
CA PHE A 117 3.37 -16.99 16.51
C PHE A 117 1.93 -16.60 16.86
N MET A 118 1.38 -17.22 17.91
CA MET A 118 0.01 -17.00 18.37
C MET A 118 -0.14 -15.87 19.40
N LYS A 119 0.84 -14.97 19.51
CA LYS A 119 0.84 -13.88 20.49
C LYS A 119 0.85 -12.52 19.83
N GLN A 120 0.19 -11.57 20.50
CA GLN A 120 0.28 -10.15 20.21
C GLN A 120 1.77 -9.74 20.13
N PHE A 121 2.15 -9.07 19.04
CA PHE A 121 3.50 -8.56 18.85
C PHE A 121 3.44 -7.02 18.83
N ILE A 122 4.29 -6.38 19.64
CA ILE A 122 4.36 -4.92 19.74
C ILE A 122 5.36 -4.42 18.70
N VAL A 123 4.98 -3.41 17.94
CA VAL A 123 5.83 -2.72 16.96
C VAL A 123 5.88 -1.24 17.26
N TYR A 124 6.97 -0.59 16.85
CA TYR A 124 7.17 0.84 17.00
C TYR A 124 7.30 1.48 15.63
N ARG A 125 6.62 2.61 15.43
CA ARG A 125 6.70 3.42 14.20
C ARG A 125 6.96 4.87 14.60
N GLY A 126 8.04 5.45 14.11
CA GLY A 126 8.25 6.89 14.16
C GLY A 126 7.29 7.59 13.20
N GLN A 127 6.62 8.64 13.67
CA GLN A 127 5.77 9.49 12.85
C GLN A 127 6.10 10.95 13.13
N GLY A 128 6.52 11.68 12.09
CA GLY A 128 6.57 13.13 12.14
C GLY A 128 5.14 13.67 12.07
N LEU A 129 4.79 14.57 12.98
CA LEU A 129 3.47 15.21 13.05
C LEU A 129 3.68 16.72 13.10
N PRO A 130 2.99 17.51 12.27
CA PRO A 130 2.97 18.97 12.41
C PRO A 130 2.53 19.37 13.82
N GLN A 131 3.05 20.49 14.32
CA GLN A 131 2.75 20.96 15.67
C GLN A 131 1.24 21.16 15.87
N ASP A 132 0.56 21.79 14.92
CA ASP A 132 -0.88 22.03 14.98
C ASP A 132 -1.70 20.72 15.05
N ASP A 133 -1.29 19.70 14.27
CA ASP A 133 -1.93 18.38 14.30
C ASP A 133 -1.66 17.65 15.62
N PHE A 134 -0.48 17.84 16.22
CA PHE A 134 -0.14 17.30 17.53
C PHE A 134 -0.97 17.94 18.65
N GLU A 135 -1.13 19.26 18.61
CA GLU A 135 -1.95 20.01 19.58
C GLU A 135 -3.41 19.59 19.50
N ASN A 136 -3.96 19.48 18.28
CA ASN A 136 -5.31 18.97 18.05
C ASN A 136 -5.50 17.55 18.61
N LEU A 137 -4.50 16.67 18.46
CA LEU A 137 -4.52 15.30 18.98
C LEU A 137 -4.47 15.25 20.52
N VAL A 138 -3.75 16.19 21.16
CA VAL A 138 -3.69 16.30 22.63
C VAL A 138 -5.03 16.78 23.18
N ASP A 139 -5.72 17.66 22.45
CA ASP A 139 -6.99 18.25 22.87
C ASP A 139 -8.20 17.33 22.65
N THR A 140 -8.12 16.34 21.75
CA THR A 140 -9.13 15.29 21.62
C THR A 140 -9.06 14.29 22.77
N LYS A 141 -9.94 14.47 23.77
CA LYS A 141 -10.13 13.47 24.84
C LYS A 141 -10.77 12.20 24.28
N GLY A 142 -9.98 11.13 24.18
CA GLY A 142 -10.46 9.77 23.92
C GLY A 142 -9.93 9.11 22.65
N GLY A 143 -9.22 9.86 21.81
CA GLY A 143 -8.80 9.40 20.47
C GLY A 143 -9.88 9.62 19.43
#